data_AF-A0A537FEW9-F1
#
_entry.id   AF-A0A537FEW9-F1
#
_cell.length_a   1.000
_cell.length_b   1.000
_cell.length_c   1.000
_cell.angle_alpha   90.00
_cell.angle_beta   90.00
_cell.angle_gamma   90.00
#
_symmetry.space_group_name_H-M   'P 1'
#
loop_
_entity.id
_entity.type
_entity.pdbx_description
1 polymer ?
#
loop_
_entity_poly.entity_id
_entity_poly.type
_entity_poly.pdbx_seq_one_letter_code
_entity_poly.pdbx_strand_id
1 'polypeptide(L)'
;MRTTKGVLLLLSALLLTVLPSTAFADSGHKTYQYLLGVDPLCSLAPDACPDVSSAPNGDMVAVAGMGTFDTRSMTATGDGTFVHKMADGTPRASGTWHATRLLAFHSFGSGSAQGLPSNFEGGLALIQVTLKVGDTPVFNAVLKVGCELGNPPGGIHEGIELTVLGAGINFNLNVSGFTLFILQ
;
A
#
# COMPACT_ATOMS: atom_id res chain seq x y z
N MET A 1 -56.44 56.93 32.16
CA MET A 1 -56.59 55.49 32.50
C MET A 1 -57.10 54.76 31.26
N ARG A 2 -56.49 53.60 30.93
CA ARG A 2 -56.59 52.77 29.70
C ARG A 2 -55.48 52.96 28.64
N THR A 3 -54.42 52.19 28.89
CA THR A 3 -53.60 51.34 27.99
C THR A 3 -54.31 50.94 26.67
N THR A 4 -53.66 50.63 25.53
CA THR A 4 -52.61 49.60 25.33
C THR A 4 -52.09 49.60 23.85
N LYS A 5 -50.76 49.55 23.67
CA LYS A 5 -49.88 48.79 22.72
C LYS A 5 -50.41 48.44 21.30
N GLY A 6 -49.69 48.79 20.22
CA GLY A 6 -48.62 47.95 19.60
C GLY A 6 -49.22 47.17 18.41
N VAL A 7 -48.60 46.97 17.24
CA VAL A 7 -47.25 46.50 16.94
C VAL A 7 -46.96 46.81 15.46
N LEU A 8 -45.78 47.36 15.16
CA LEU A 8 -45.25 47.54 13.81
C LEU A 8 -44.70 46.19 13.32
N LEU A 9 -45.21 45.66 12.22
CA LEU A 9 -44.67 44.47 11.54
C LEU A 9 -43.41 44.87 10.78
N LEU A 10 -42.23 44.59 11.34
CA LEU A 10 -40.95 44.66 10.65
C LEU A 10 -40.71 43.32 9.94
N LEU A 11 -40.73 43.33 8.60
CA LEU A 11 -40.27 42.21 7.78
C LEU A 11 -38.74 42.14 7.85
N SER A 12 -38.21 41.18 8.60
CA SER A 12 -36.78 40.84 8.59
C SER A 12 -36.51 39.84 7.47
N ALA A 13 -35.97 40.31 6.34
CA ALA A 13 -35.45 39.46 5.28
C ALA A 13 -34.09 38.88 5.72
N LEU A 14 -34.06 37.60 6.09
CA LEU A 14 -32.83 36.88 6.42
C LEU A 14 -32.16 36.42 5.12
N LEU A 15 -31.17 37.18 4.66
CA LEU A 15 -30.37 36.86 3.48
C LEU A 15 -29.31 35.80 3.87
N LEU A 16 -29.57 34.52 3.59
CA LEU A 16 -28.55 33.47 3.71
C LEU A 16 -27.54 33.61 2.55
N THR A 17 -26.40 34.24 2.80
CA THR A 17 -25.25 34.18 1.90
C THR A 17 -24.64 32.79 1.98
N VAL A 18 -24.89 31.97 0.96
CA VAL A 18 -24.19 30.70 0.78
C VAL A 18 -22.76 31.03 0.37
N LEU A 19 -21.84 31.03 1.34
CA LEU A 19 -20.41 31.09 1.03
C LEU A 19 -20.06 29.78 0.32
N PRO A 20 -19.45 29.80 -0.89
CA PRO A 20 -18.91 28.60 -1.47
C PRO A 20 -17.80 28.12 -0.53
N SER A 21 -18.03 27.01 0.17
CA SER A 21 -16.97 26.26 0.83
C SER A 21 -16.00 25.82 -0.26
N THR A 22 -14.89 26.52 -0.42
CA THR A 22 -13.75 25.99 -1.15
C THR A 22 -13.25 24.79 -0.36
N ALA A 23 -13.69 23.60 -0.75
CA ALA A 23 -13.02 22.38 -0.31
C ALA A 23 -11.61 22.43 -0.87
N PHE A 24 -10.63 22.74 -0.01
CA PHE A 24 -9.25 22.45 -0.34
C PHE A 24 -9.17 20.91 -0.38
N ALA A 25 -8.91 20.36 -1.56
CA ALA A 25 -8.42 18.99 -1.62
C ALA A 25 -7.11 18.99 -0.85
N ASP A 26 -7.10 18.40 0.35
CA ASP A 26 -5.86 18.10 1.05
C ASP A 26 -5.09 17.16 0.13
N SER A 27 -4.10 17.71 -0.58
CA SER A 27 -3.08 16.91 -1.26
C SER A 27 -2.12 16.30 -0.22
N GLY A 28 -2.70 15.86 0.90
CA GLY A 28 -2.09 15.65 2.18
C GLY A 28 -0.85 14.83 2.01
N HIS A 29 0.26 15.37 2.50
CA HIS A 29 1.47 14.61 2.70
C HIS A 29 1.11 13.37 3.54
N LYS A 30 1.07 12.21 2.88
CA LYS A 30 0.74 10.94 3.52
C LYS A 30 1.97 10.06 3.47
N THR A 31 2.42 9.69 4.67
CA THR A 31 3.43 8.67 4.88
C THR A 31 2.74 7.37 5.28
N TYR A 32 3.19 6.27 4.71
CA TYR A 32 2.69 4.94 5.00
C TYR A 32 3.83 4.08 5.50
N GLN A 33 3.55 3.21 6.47
CA GLN A 33 4.32 1.99 6.67
C GLN A 33 3.72 0.91 5.78
N TYR A 34 4.57 0.06 5.20
CA TYR A 34 4.14 -1.12 4.46
C TYR A 34 4.77 -2.37 5.07
N LEU A 35 3.98 -3.44 5.13
CA LEU A 35 4.36 -4.76 5.62
C LEU A 35 4.06 -5.79 4.52
N LEU A 36 4.98 -6.74 4.30
CA LEU A 36 4.81 -7.85 3.36
C LEU A 36 5.44 -9.11 3.93
N GLY A 37 4.66 -10.17 4.13
CA GLY A 37 5.17 -11.46 4.61
C GLY A 37 5.95 -11.42 5.94
N VAL A 38 5.61 -10.52 6.87
CA VAL A 38 6.27 -10.33 8.17
C VAL A 38 5.28 -10.25 9.33
N ASP A 39 5.72 -10.48 10.56
CA ASP A 39 4.89 -10.23 11.73
C ASP A 39 4.50 -8.75 11.86
N PRO A 40 3.29 -8.46 12.36
CA PRO A 40 2.31 -9.39 12.93
C PRO A 40 1.45 -10.15 11.90
N LEU A 41 1.61 -9.90 10.60
CA LEU A 41 0.78 -10.51 9.55
C LEU A 41 0.92 -12.03 9.51
N CYS A 42 2.14 -12.55 9.68
CA CYS A 42 2.38 -14.00 9.67
C CYS A 42 1.74 -14.73 10.83
N SER A 43 1.62 -14.10 11.99
CA SER A 43 0.88 -14.66 13.11
C SER A 43 -0.64 -14.71 12.85
N LEU A 44 -1.17 -13.83 12.00
CA LEU A 44 -2.59 -13.77 11.64
C LEU A 44 -2.94 -14.69 10.46
N ALA A 45 -2.03 -14.85 9.51
CA ALA A 45 -2.20 -15.66 8.31
C ALA A 45 -0.93 -16.50 8.05
N PRO A 46 -0.68 -17.56 8.83
CA PRO A 46 0.56 -18.34 8.74
C PRO A 46 0.72 -19.03 7.37
N ASP A 47 -0.38 -19.40 6.72
CA ASP A 47 -0.36 -20.03 5.38
C ASP A 47 -0.14 -19.01 4.24
N ALA A 48 -0.14 -17.71 4.56
CA ALA A 48 0.08 -16.62 3.61
C ALA A 48 1.46 -15.95 3.81
N CYS A 49 2.35 -16.56 4.59
CA CYS A 49 3.68 -16.04 4.88
C CYS A 49 4.81 -17.00 4.50
N PRO A 50 5.92 -16.52 3.90
CA PRO A 50 6.10 -15.16 3.36
C PRO A 50 5.20 -14.92 2.13
N ASP A 51 5.28 -13.73 1.54
CA ASP A 51 4.58 -13.46 0.29
C ASP A 51 5.30 -14.18 -0.85
N VAL A 52 4.56 -14.92 -1.68
CA VAL A 52 5.10 -15.75 -2.75
C VAL A 52 4.45 -15.42 -4.08
N SER A 53 5.29 -15.29 -5.10
CA SER A 53 4.86 -15.12 -6.49
C SER A 53 5.63 -16.03 -7.41
N SER A 54 4.98 -16.51 -8.46
CA SER A 54 5.59 -17.37 -9.47
C SER A 54 5.82 -16.64 -10.79
N ALA A 55 6.78 -17.15 -11.54
CA ALA A 55 7.07 -16.75 -12.91
C ALA A 55 6.51 -17.80 -13.90
N PRO A 56 6.29 -17.45 -15.18
CA PRO A 56 5.73 -18.38 -16.17
C PRO A 56 6.52 -19.68 -16.40
N ASN A 57 7.81 -19.70 -16.05
CA ASN A 57 8.65 -20.90 -16.12
C ASN A 57 8.49 -21.83 -14.89
N GLY A 58 7.61 -21.50 -13.96
CA GLY A 58 7.37 -22.25 -12.72
C GLY A 58 8.29 -21.87 -11.56
N ASP A 59 9.29 -21.01 -11.77
CA ASP A 59 10.11 -20.50 -10.68
C ASP A 59 9.26 -19.68 -9.70
N MET A 60 9.68 -19.64 -8.44
CA MET A 60 8.98 -18.91 -7.38
C MET A 60 9.95 -17.99 -6.65
N VAL A 61 9.45 -16.83 -6.22
CA VAL A 61 10.13 -15.94 -5.29
C VAL A 61 9.29 -15.79 -4.04
N ALA A 62 9.89 -16.03 -2.89
CA ALA A 62 9.36 -15.68 -1.59
C ALA A 62 9.99 -14.36 -1.14
N VAL A 63 9.20 -13.39 -0.70
CA VAL A 63 9.64 -12.06 -0.27
C VAL A 63 9.01 -11.71 1.07
N ALA A 64 9.82 -11.21 1.99
CA ALA A 64 9.37 -10.70 3.29
C ALA A 64 10.07 -9.37 3.59
N GLY A 65 9.42 -8.47 4.30
CA GLY A 65 10.04 -7.29 4.88
C GLY A 65 9.06 -6.17 5.18
N MET A 66 9.60 -4.99 5.40
CA MET A 66 8.79 -3.81 5.71
C MET A 66 9.55 -2.53 5.39
N GLY A 67 8.83 -1.42 5.40
CA GLY A 67 9.42 -0.11 5.24
C GLY A 67 8.41 1.01 5.35
N THR A 68 8.80 2.18 4.89
CA THR A 68 7.93 3.34 4.79
C THR A 68 8.05 3.99 3.42
N PHE A 69 7.00 4.69 3.00
CA PHE A 69 7.07 5.57 1.84
C PHE A 69 6.26 6.84 2.07
N ASP A 70 6.64 7.88 1.33
CA ASP A 70 5.92 9.13 1.31
C ASP A 70 5.45 9.46 -0.10
N THR A 71 4.15 9.75 -0.22
CA THR A 71 3.46 9.92 -1.51
C THR A 71 3.74 11.28 -2.17
N ARG A 72 4.24 12.26 -1.42
CA ARG A 72 4.54 13.60 -1.95
C ARG A 72 5.97 13.68 -2.47
N SER A 73 6.92 13.23 -1.66
CA SER A 73 8.35 13.21 -1.99
C SER A 73 8.73 12.02 -2.88
N MET A 74 7.82 11.05 -3.05
CA MET A 74 8.06 9.82 -3.82
C MET A 74 9.27 9.04 -3.30
N THR A 75 9.52 9.10 -1.99
CA THR A 75 10.58 8.39 -1.31
C THR A 75 10.04 7.08 -0.74
N ALA A 76 10.88 6.05 -0.74
CA ALA A 76 10.61 4.80 -0.03
C ALA A 76 11.89 4.34 0.66
N THR A 77 11.74 3.78 1.85
CA THR A 77 12.79 3.10 2.62
C THR A 77 12.24 1.76 3.06
N GLY A 78 13.12 0.83 3.41
CA GLY A 78 12.71 -0.48 3.85
C GLY A 78 13.69 -1.54 3.40
N ASP A 79 13.63 -2.66 4.10
CA ASP A 79 14.54 -3.77 3.91
C ASP A 79 13.78 -5.07 4.16
N GLY A 80 14.33 -6.15 3.61
CA GLY A 80 13.77 -7.47 3.80
C GLY A 80 14.59 -8.55 3.14
N THR A 81 14.00 -9.72 3.01
CA THR A 81 14.64 -10.92 2.45
C THR A 81 13.90 -11.41 1.21
N PHE A 82 14.62 -12.15 0.38
CA PHE A 82 14.03 -12.93 -0.69
C PHE A 82 14.66 -14.32 -0.80
N VAL A 83 13.89 -15.27 -1.29
CA VAL A 83 14.37 -16.60 -1.69
C VAL A 83 13.77 -16.95 -3.05
N HIS A 84 14.63 -17.16 -4.04
CA HIS A 84 14.26 -17.66 -5.37
C HIS A 84 14.46 -19.17 -5.43
N LYS A 85 13.41 -19.89 -5.80
CA LYS A 85 13.42 -21.32 -6.08
C LYS A 85 13.11 -21.57 -7.56
N MET A 86 13.78 -22.57 -8.13
CA MET A 86 13.41 -23.10 -9.44
C MET A 86 12.09 -23.87 -9.36
N ALA A 87 11.48 -24.16 -10.51
CA ALA A 87 10.23 -24.91 -10.59
C ALA A 87 10.22 -26.28 -9.89
N ASP A 88 11.40 -26.91 -9.72
CA ASP A 88 11.57 -28.17 -9.00
C ASP A 88 11.71 -28.01 -7.48
N GLY A 89 11.64 -26.77 -6.97
CA GLY A 89 11.79 -26.40 -5.57
C GLY A 89 13.25 -26.16 -5.14
N THR A 90 14.23 -26.37 -6.01
CA THR A 90 15.66 -26.17 -5.69
C THR A 90 15.93 -24.67 -5.48
N PRO A 91 16.55 -24.26 -4.35
CA PRO A 91 16.97 -22.88 -4.14
C PRO A 91 17.99 -22.45 -5.19
N ARG A 92 17.73 -21.33 -5.86
CA ARG A 92 18.63 -20.75 -6.87
C ARG A 92 19.42 -19.56 -6.32
N ALA A 93 18.78 -18.74 -5.51
CA ALA A 93 19.39 -17.60 -4.84
C ALA A 93 18.60 -17.21 -3.60
N SER A 94 19.27 -16.62 -2.63
CA SER A 94 18.63 -15.95 -1.49
C SER A 94 19.46 -14.72 -1.11
N GLY A 95 18.79 -13.76 -0.49
CA GLY A 95 19.45 -12.50 -0.14
C GLY A 95 18.50 -11.49 0.46
N THR A 96 18.87 -10.23 0.36
CA THR A 96 18.11 -9.09 0.87
C THR A 96 17.65 -8.19 -0.25
N TRP A 97 16.60 -7.41 0.02
CA TRP A 97 16.20 -6.31 -0.81
C TRP A 97 16.24 -5.02 0.01
N HIS A 98 16.55 -3.91 -0.65
CA HIS A 98 16.53 -2.57 -0.07
C HIS A 98 15.69 -1.65 -0.94
N ALA A 99 14.68 -1.00 -0.36
CA ALA A 99 13.87 -0.01 -1.08
C ALA A 99 14.66 1.27 -1.30
N THR A 100 14.53 1.81 -2.51
CA THR A 100 15.28 2.99 -2.96
C THR A 100 14.38 4.15 -3.34
N ARG A 101 13.14 3.86 -3.78
CA ARG A 101 12.21 4.89 -4.27
C ARG A 101 10.78 4.37 -4.35
N LEU A 102 9.80 5.25 -4.10
CA LEU A 102 8.41 5.01 -4.47
C LEU A 102 8.21 5.41 -5.94
N LEU A 103 7.68 4.51 -6.75
CA LEU A 103 7.36 4.77 -8.15
C LEU A 103 5.91 5.19 -8.33
N ALA A 104 4.99 4.55 -7.61
CA ALA A 104 3.57 4.89 -7.61
C ALA A 104 2.90 4.36 -6.34
N PHE A 105 1.83 5.03 -5.92
CA PHE A 105 0.90 4.49 -4.93
C PHE A 105 -0.53 4.91 -5.30
N HIS A 106 -1.45 3.95 -5.23
CA HIS A 106 -2.88 4.21 -5.35
C HIS A 106 -3.59 3.61 -4.15
N SER A 107 -4.09 4.46 -3.25
CA SER A 107 -4.87 4.03 -2.08
C SER A 107 -6.26 3.56 -2.50
N PHE A 108 -6.73 2.49 -1.88
CA PHE A 108 -8.12 2.02 -1.99
C PHE A 108 -8.97 2.45 -0.80
N GLY A 109 -8.39 3.25 0.10
CA GLY A 109 -9.03 3.73 1.31
C GLY A 109 -8.91 2.77 2.49
N SER A 110 -9.60 3.16 3.57
CA SER A 110 -9.54 2.48 4.86
C SER A 110 -10.27 1.14 4.87
N GLY A 111 -9.68 0.17 5.57
CA GLY A 111 -10.29 -1.11 5.89
C GLY A 111 -11.35 -1.07 7.01
N SER A 112 -11.77 0.11 7.49
CA SER A 112 -12.77 0.22 8.56
C SER A 112 -14.12 -0.42 8.21
N ALA A 113 -14.54 -0.37 6.95
CA ALA A 113 -15.76 -1.05 6.52
C ALA A 113 -15.66 -2.59 6.67
N GLN A 114 -14.43 -3.12 6.69
CA GLN A 114 -14.10 -4.52 6.93
C GLN A 114 -13.81 -4.80 8.42
N GLY A 115 -14.05 -3.83 9.32
CA GLY A 115 -13.87 -3.99 10.77
C GLY A 115 -12.44 -3.77 11.28
N LEU A 116 -11.54 -3.25 10.43
CA LEU A 116 -10.13 -3.01 10.79
C LEU A 116 -9.90 -1.57 11.30
N PRO A 117 -8.77 -1.31 11.99
CA PRO A 117 -8.36 0.03 12.36
C PRO A 117 -8.42 1.00 11.18
N SER A 118 -8.82 2.25 11.43
CA SER A 118 -9.07 3.21 10.36
C SER A 118 -7.82 3.63 9.59
N ASN A 119 -6.65 3.49 10.19
CA ASN A 119 -5.36 3.74 9.56
C ASN A 119 -4.82 2.55 8.76
N PHE A 120 -5.49 1.40 8.78
CA PHE A 120 -5.17 0.29 7.89
C PHE A 120 -5.83 0.57 6.54
N GLU A 121 -5.02 0.78 5.52
CA GLU A 121 -5.48 1.09 4.17
C GLU A 121 -5.12 -0.03 3.20
N GLY A 122 -5.99 -0.24 2.23
CA GLY A 122 -5.63 -1.00 1.04
C GLY A 122 -4.98 -0.09 0.01
N GLY A 123 -4.32 -0.71 -0.95
CA GLY A 123 -3.71 0.04 -2.03
C GLY A 123 -2.85 -0.81 -2.94
N LEU A 124 -2.25 -0.13 -3.91
CA LEU A 124 -1.24 -0.68 -4.79
C LEU A 124 -0.01 0.20 -4.80
N ALA A 125 1.11 -0.30 -4.28
CA ALA A 125 2.39 0.38 -4.29
C ALA A 125 3.32 -0.25 -5.33
N LEU A 126 4.05 0.58 -6.07
CA LEU A 126 5.20 0.19 -6.87
C LEU A 126 6.45 0.79 -6.24
N ILE A 127 7.35 -0.06 -5.76
CA ILE A 127 8.56 0.34 -5.03
C ILE A 127 9.77 -0.15 -5.81
N GLN A 128 10.70 0.75 -6.11
CA GLN A 128 11.98 0.35 -6.68
C GLN A 128 12.87 -0.19 -5.58
N VAL A 129 13.40 -1.40 -5.76
CA VAL A 129 14.28 -2.06 -4.81
C VAL A 129 15.59 -2.48 -5.47
N THR A 130 16.65 -2.58 -4.68
CA THR A 130 17.90 -3.24 -5.06
C THR A 130 17.98 -4.58 -4.35
N LEU A 131 18.13 -5.65 -5.13
CA LEU A 131 18.36 -7.01 -4.63
C LEU A 131 19.85 -7.21 -4.39
N LYS A 132 20.21 -7.82 -3.27
CA LYS A 132 21.58 -8.14 -2.87
C LYS A 132 21.69 -9.62 -2.51
N VAL A 133 22.79 -10.25 -2.90
CA VAL A 133 23.17 -11.60 -2.44
C VAL A 133 24.43 -11.43 -1.58
N GLY A 134 24.32 -11.75 -0.30
CA GLY A 134 25.23 -11.18 0.70
C GLY A 134 25.15 -9.66 0.68
N ASP A 135 26.31 -8.98 0.69
CA ASP A 135 26.37 -7.51 0.61
C ASP A 135 26.49 -6.97 -0.83
N THR A 136 26.47 -7.85 -1.83
CA THR A 136 26.71 -7.47 -3.23
C THR A 136 25.37 -7.18 -3.94
N PRO A 137 25.15 -5.96 -4.46
CA PRO A 137 24.02 -5.67 -5.34
C PRO A 137 24.10 -6.51 -6.60
N VAL A 138 23.01 -7.21 -6.92
CA VAL A 138 22.93 -8.08 -8.10
C VAL A 138 21.96 -7.56 -9.15
N PHE A 139 20.79 -7.05 -8.73
CA PHE A 139 19.76 -6.55 -9.63
C PHE A 139 18.99 -5.40 -9.00
N ASN A 140 18.46 -4.52 -9.84
CA ASN A 140 17.35 -3.66 -9.45
C ASN A 140 16.04 -4.36 -9.83
N ALA A 141 14.99 -4.13 -9.06
CA ALA A 141 13.67 -4.69 -9.30
C ALA A 141 12.58 -3.66 -8.98
N VAL A 142 11.38 -3.91 -9.51
CA VAL A 142 10.16 -3.25 -9.07
C VAL A 142 9.38 -4.26 -8.23
N LEU A 143 9.22 -3.94 -6.95
CA LEU A 143 8.36 -4.65 -6.02
C LEU A 143 6.98 -4.00 -6.06
N LYS A 144 6.01 -4.71 -6.62
CA LYS A 144 4.60 -4.34 -6.57
C LYS A 144 4.00 -4.98 -5.31
N VAL A 145 3.32 -4.19 -4.50
CA VAL A 145 2.66 -4.63 -3.26
C VAL A 145 1.19 -4.28 -3.37
N GLY A 146 0.31 -5.29 -3.32
CA GLY A 146 -1.14 -5.14 -3.40
C GLY A 146 -1.80 -5.55 -2.09
N CYS A 147 -2.63 -4.66 -1.55
CA CYS A 147 -3.44 -4.92 -0.36
C CYS A 147 -4.91 -4.65 -0.71
N GLU A 148 -5.79 -5.64 -0.51
CA GLU A 148 -7.19 -5.62 -0.95
C GLU A 148 -8.16 -4.93 0.02
N LEU A 149 -7.65 -4.26 1.05
CA LEU A 149 -8.49 -3.49 1.97
C LEU A 149 -9.17 -2.29 1.28
N GLY A 150 -10.26 -1.79 1.86
CA GLY A 150 -11.04 -0.68 1.33
C GLY A 150 -11.86 -1.07 0.10
N ASN A 151 -11.67 -0.34 -1.00
CA ASN A 151 -12.42 -0.53 -2.25
C ASN A 151 -11.47 -0.73 -3.45
N PRO A 152 -10.79 -1.88 -3.54
CA PRO A 152 -9.87 -2.16 -4.64
C PRO A 152 -10.59 -2.25 -5.99
N PRO A 153 -9.99 -1.78 -7.10
CA PRO A 153 -10.48 -2.09 -8.44
C PRO A 153 -10.30 -3.59 -8.74
N GLY A 154 -11.06 -4.11 -9.71
CA GLY A 154 -10.92 -5.50 -10.14
C GLY A 154 -9.54 -5.82 -10.70
N GLY A 155 -9.05 -7.04 -10.44
CA GLY A 155 -7.73 -7.51 -10.91
C GLY A 155 -6.55 -7.10 -10.04
N ILE A 156 -6.80 -6.53 -8.85
CA ILE A 156 -5.80 -6.40 -7.80
C ILE A 156 -5.82 -7.66 -6.95
N HIS A 157 -4.62 -8.10 -6.56
CA HIS A 157 -4.43 -9.29 -5.74
C HIS A 157 -3.59 -8.95 -4.51
N GLU A 158 -4.00 -9.51 -3.37
CA GLU A 158 -3.23 -9.50 -2.13
C GLU A 158 -1.83 -10.14 -2.34
N GLY A 159 -0.80 -9.54 -1.74
CA GLY A 159 0.59 -10.03 -1.84
C GLY A 159 1.46 -9.17 -2.75
N ILE A 160 2.43 -9.81 -3.41
CA ILE A 160 3.47 -9.12 -4.18
C ILE A 160 3.57 -9.58 -5.64
N GLU A 161 4.19 -8.76 -6.47
CA GLU A 161 4.83 -9.19 -7.71
C GLU A 161 6.25 -8.58 -7.75
N LEU A 162 7.20 -9.29 -8.36
CA LEU A 162 8.59 -8.83 -8.46
C LEU A 162 9.08 -8.87 -9.91
N THR A 163 9.30 -7.70 -10.49
CA THR A 163 9.87 -7.54 -11.83
C THR A 163 11.37 -7.30 -11.73
N VAL A 164 12.20 -8.25 -12.16
CA VAL A 164 13.66 -8.14 -12.03
C VAL A 164 14.25 -7.51 -13.30
N LEU A 165 14.76 -6.28 -13.16
CA LEU A 165 15.19 -5.48 -14.30
C LEU A 165 16.46 -6.07 -14.93
N GLY A 166 16.40 -6.38 -16.22
CA GLY A 166 17.52 -6.91 -17.00
C GLY A 166 17.81 -8.40 -16.82
N ALA A 167 17.08 -9.11 -15.94
CA ALA A 167 17.28 -10.55 -15.73
C ALA A 167 16.43 -11.44 -16.65
N GLY A 168 15.42 -10.88 -17.31
CA GLY A 168 14.51 -11.63 -18.20
C GLY A 168 13.52 -12.55 -17.46
N ILE A 169 13.36 -12.38 -16.14
CA ILE A 169 12.40 -13.12 -15.31
C ILE A 169 11.54 -12.15 -14.49
N ASN A 170 10.23 -12.38 -14.50
CA ASN A 170 9.26 -11.61 -13.74
C ASN A 170 8.37 -12.58 -12.96
N PHE A 171 8.22 -12.35 -11.66
CA PHE A 171 7.34 -13.10 -10.78
C PHE A 171 6.02 -12.32 -10.65
N ASN A 172 5.11 -12.56 -11.58
CA ASN A 172 3.91 -11.75 -11.79
C ASN A 172 2.59 -12.52 -11.56
N LEU A 173 2.68 -13.71 -10.97
CA LEU A 173 1.53 -14.51 -10.56
C LEU A 173 1.55 -14.65 -9.04
N ASN A 174 0.60 -14.00 -8.35
CA ASN A 174 0.44 -14.16 -6.90
C ASN A 174 0.14 -15.62 -6.56
N VAL A 175 0.86 -16.18 -5.59
CA VAL A 175 0.64 -17.54 -5.09
C VAL A 175 0.09 -17.49 -3.68
N SER A 176 0.74 -16.72 -2.81
CA SER A 176 0.29 -16.45 -1.44
C SER A 176 0.81 -15.08 -1.02
N GLY A 177 0.16 -14.46 -0.05
CA GLY A 177 0.69 -13.24 0.54
C GLY A 177 -0.31 -12.61 1.49
N PHE A 178 0.23 -11.82 2.41
CA PHE A 178 -0.58 -10.98 3.28
C PHE A 178 0.18 -9.69 3.54
N THR A 179 -0.37 -8.58 3.04
CA THR A 179 0.25 -7.27 3.07
C THR A 179 -0.64 -6.27 3.78
N LEU A 180 -0.02 -5.16 4.19
CA LEU A 180 -0.76 -4.07 4.82
C LEU A 180 -0.07 -2.75 4.59
N PHE A 181 -0.85 -1.72 4.29
CA PHE A 181 -0.43 -0.32 4.41
C PHE A 181 -1.03 0.31 5.66
N ILE A 182 -0.19 0.98 6.44
CA ILE A 182 -0.59 1.66 7.67
C ILE A 182 -0.28 3.14 7.50
N LEU A 183 -1.34 3.96 7.39
CA LEU A 183 -1.22 5.41 7.38
C LEU A 183 -0.63 5.89 8.73
N GLN A 184 0.41 6.73 8.65
CA GLN A 184 1.12 7.30 9.79
C GLN A 184 0.62 8.70 10.16
#